data_AF-V4XV99-F1
#
_entry.id   AF-V4XV99-F1
#
_cell.length_a   1.000
_cell.length_b   1.000
_cell.length_c   1.000
_cell.angle_alpha   90.00
_cell.angle_beta   90.00
_cell.angle_gamma   90.00
#
_symmetry.space_group_name_H-M   'P 1'
#
loop_
_entity.id
_entity.type
_entity.pdbx_description
1 polymer ?
#
loop_
_entity_poly.entity_id
_entity_poly.type
_entity_poly.pdbx_seq_one_letter_code
_entity_poly.pdbx_strand_id
1 'polypeptide(L)'
;MNIETAFERLFGLNDERWLRHANPVSVYTRYTVLPSIIVAVWSRTWIGPYALALVALAIAWMFLNPRLFAKPTSMDNWASKAVLGERIWKERASYEIPRHQVVQIRILNFLQVLGIPPLVWGLYTYDIWMTITGFVLLNLGKS
;
A
#
# COMPACT_ATOMS: atom_id res chain seq x y z
N MET A 1 -20.84 -7.42 9.30
CA MET A 1 -19.70 -6.54 9.61
C MET A 1 -18.75 -6.61 8.42
N ASN A 2 -18.54 -5.52 7.68
CA ASN A 2 -17.74 -5.56 6.44
C ASN A 2 -16.24 -5.57 6.77
N ILE A 3 -15.45 -6.30 5.96
CA ILE A 3 -13.98 -6.35 6.07
C ILE A 3 -13.38 -4.94 6.07
N GLU A 4 -13.94 -4.05 5.25
CA GLU A 4 -13.53 -2.65 5.14
C GLU A 4 -13.60 -1.89 6.48
N THR A 5 -14.64 -2.14 7.29
CA THR A 5 -14.83 -1.50 8.61
C THR A 5 -13.88 -2.08 9.67
N ALA A 6 -13.50 -3.35 9.53
CA ALA A 6 -12.49 -3.98 10.39
C ALA A 6 -11.10 -3.39 10.13
N PHE A 7 -10.76 -3.17 8.85
CA PHE A 7 -9.54 -2.48 8.45
C PHE A 7 -9.47 -1.05 8.99
N GLU A 8 -10.56 -0.27 8.92
CA GLU A 8 -10.57 1.09 9.49
C GLU A 8 -10.23 1.13 10.96
N ARG A 9 -10.79 0.21 11.74
CA ARG A 9 -10.52 0.11 13.18
C ARG A 9 -9.09 -0.32 13.44
N LEU A 10 -8.56 -1.26 12.67
CA LEU A 10 -7.17 -1.73 12.77
C LEU A 10 -6.16 -0.61 12.47
N PHE A 11 -6.40 0.17 11.42
CA PHE A 11 -5.57 1.33 11.06
C PHE A 11 -5.92 2.58 11.87
N GLY A 12 -7.04 2.55 12.59
CA GLY A 12 -7.61 3.65 13.37
C GLY A 12 -7.85 4.91 12.54
N LEU A 13 -8.29 4.77 11.29
CA LEU A 13 -8.50 5.89 10.37
C LEU A 13 -9.79 6.64 10.73
N ASN A 14 -9.74 7.52 11.73
CA ASN A 14 -10.75 8.58 11.91
C ASN A 14 -10.59 9.62 10.80
N ASP A 15 -11.61 10.46 10.53
CA ASP A 15 -11.55 11.52 9.50
C ASP A 15 -10.26 12.36 9.55
N GLU A 16 -9.77 12.63 10.75
CA GLU A 16 -8.55 13.39 10.95
C GLU A 16 -7.26 12.65 10.53
N ARG A 17 -7.21 11.32 10.73
CA ARG A 17 -6.08 10.49 10.29
C ARG A 17 -6.13 10.27 8.78
N TRP A 18 -7.32 10.29 8.20
CA TRP A 18 -7.52 10.28 6.75
C TRP A 18 -6.87 11.49 6.08
N LEU A 19 -7.00 12.67 6.67
CA LEU A 19 -6.34 13.88 6.16
C LEU A 19 -4.81 13.76 6.21
N ARG A 20 -4.25 13.23 7.31
CA ARG A 20 -2.80 12.99 7.40
C ARG A 20 -2.32 11.91 6.43
N HIS A 21 -3.15 10.91 6.15
CA HIS A 21 -2.90 9.89 5.15
C HIS A 21 -2.77 10.47 3.73
N ALA A 22 -3.54 11.51 3.43
CA ALA A 22 -3.47 12.25 2.17
C ALA A 22 -2.25 13.18 2.06
N ASN A 23 -1.40 13.27 3.08
CA ASN A 23 -0.16 14.04 2.99
C ASN A 23 0.77 13.43 1.93
N PRO A 24 1.27 14.19 0.93
CA PRO A 24 2.12 13.66 -0.13
C PRO A 24 3.37 12.97 0.39
N VAL A 25 4.02 13.54 1.41
CA VAL A 25 5.20 12.95 2.03
C VAL A 25 4.84 11.62 2.69
N SER A 26 3.69 11.54 3.38
CA SER A 26 3.18 10.26 3.90
C SER A 26 2.96 9.24 2.79
N VAL A 27 2.34 9.64 1.67
CA VAL A 27 2.10 8.75 0.53
C VAL A 27 3.42 8.20 -0.02
N TYR A 28 4.37 9.07 -0.39
CA TYR A 28 5.65 8.65 -0.97
C TYR A 28 6.48 7.79 -0.02
N THR A 29 6.52 8.14 1.26
CA THR A 29 7.26 7.36 2.26
C THR A 29 6.58 6.04 2.63
N ARG A 30 5.32 5.80 2.24
CA ARG A 30 4.68 4.48 2.33
C ARG A 30 5.07 3.55 1.18
N TYR A 31 5.51 4.09 0.03
CA TYR A 31 6.04 3.25 -1.05
C TYR A 31 7.31 2.51 -0.63
N THR A 32 8.02 2.96 0.41
CA THR A 32 9.21 2.29 0.92
C THR A 32 8.91 1.05 1.75
N VAL A 33 7.67 0.84 2.20
CA VAL A 33 7.28 -0.32 3.02
C VAL A 33 7.54 -1.63 2.27
N LEU A 34 7.07 -1.74 1.03
CA LEU A 34 7.21 -2.97 0.25
C LEU A 34 8.68 -3.28 -0.10
N PRO A 35 9.49 -2.32 -0.63
CA PRO A 35 10.93 -2.50 -0.78
C PRO A 35 11.62 -2.92 0.51
N SER A 36 11.24 -2.33 1.66
CA SER A 36 11.84 -2.68 2.95
C SER A 36 11.53 -4.12 3.35
N ILE A 37 10.30 -4.59 3.14
CA ILE A 37 9.92 -6.00 3.36
C ILE A 37 10.69 -6.92 2.42
N ILE A 38 10.82 -6.55 1.13
CA ILE A 38 11.58 -7.32 0.14
C ILE A 38 13.03 -7.48 0.59
N VAL A 39 13.70 -6.37 0.94
CA VAL A 39 15.09 -6.38 1.40
C VAL A 39 15.24 -7.20 2.69
N ALA A 40 14.32 -7.05 3.64
CA ALA A 40 14.33 -7.82 4.88
C ALA A 40 14.25 -9.33 4.61
N VAL A 41 13.28 -9.76 3.80
CA VAL A 41 13.08 -11.19 3.46
C VAL A 41 14.22 -11.72 2.60
N TRP A 42 14.75 -10.92 1.68
CA TRP A 42 15.91 -11.29 0.86
C TRP A 42 17.17 -11.43 1.72
N SER A 43 17.36 -10.60 2.74
CA SER A 43 18.52 -10.70 3.63
C SER A 43 18.45 -11.87 4.62
N ARG A 44 17.37 -12.68 4.62
CA ARG A 44 17.14 -13.74 5.64
C ARG A 44 18.27 -14.77 5.77
N THR A 45 19.02 -15.05 4.71
CA THR A 45 20.18 -15.95 4.78
C THR A 45 21.41 -15.31 5.41
N TRP A 46 21.50 -13.97 5.40
CA TRP A 46 22.62 -13.23 5.99
C TRP A 46 22.37 -12.87 7.45
N ILE A 47 21.15 -12.44 7.78
CA ILE A 47 20.80 -11.94 9.12
C ILE A 47 19.91 -12.92 9.90
N GLY A 48 19.57 -14.08 9.33
CA GLY A 48 18.81 -15.14 10.00
C GLY A 48 17.49 -14.63 10.59
N PRO A 49 17.20 -14.90 11.88
CA PRO A 49 15.93 -14.54 12.51
C PRO A 49 15.70 -13.03 12.60
N TYR A 50 16.75 -12.20 12.54
CA TYR A 50 16.62 -10.73 12.56
C TYR A 50 15.87 -10.17 11.34
N ALA A 51 15.77 -10.94 10.24
CA ALA A 51 14.92 -10.58 9.11
C ALA A 51 13.45 -10.38 9.52
N LEU A 52 12.94 -11.18 10.47
CA LEU A 52 11.58 -11.02 10.99
C LEU A 52 11.41 -9.69 11.73
N ALA A 53 12.44 -9.24 12.46
CA ALA A 53 12.42 -7.94 13.13
C ALA A 53 12.37 -6.79 12.12
N LEU A 54 13.12 -6.88 11.00
CA LEU A 54 13.07 -5.88 9.93
C LEU A 54 11.71 -5.86 9.22
N VAL A 55 11.10 -7.03 8.97
CA VAL A 55 9.73 -7.11 8.45
C VAL A 55 8.75 -6.46 9.42
N ALA A 56 8.86 -6.75 10.72
CA ALA A 56 8.02 -6.14 11.74
C ALA A 56 8.20 -4.62 11.80
N LEU A 57 9.43 -4.12 11.65
CA LEU A 57 9.72 -2.68 11.57
C LEU A 57 9.06 -2.03 10.35
N ALA A 58 9.13 -2.67 9.17
CA ALA A 58 8.49 -2.17 7.97
C ALA A 58 6.96 -2.12 8.10
N ILE A 59 6.36 -3.14 8.73
CA ILE A 59 4.94 -3.17 9.06
C ILE A 59 4.60 -2.07 10.07
N ALA A 60 5.41 -1.90 11.12
CA ALA A 60 5.22 -0.82 12.09
C ALA A 60 5.31 0.56 11.43
N TRP A 61 6.23 0.76 10.49
CA TRP A 61 6.34 1.98 9.69
C TRP A 61 5.07 2.24 8.90
N MET A 62 4.48 1.23 8.25
CA MET A 62 3.21 1.37 7.53
C MET A 62 2.11 1.97 8.42
N PHE A 63 2.03 1.55 9.68
CA PHE A 63 1.05 2.08 10.64
C PHE A 63 1.47 3.45 11.18
N LEU A 64 2.73 3.64 11.56
CA LEU A 64 3.20 4.89 12.18
C LEU A 64 3.20 6.06 11.19
N ASN A 65 3.51 5.80 9.92
CA ASN A 65 3.65 6.80 8.87
C ASN A 65 2.51 7.84 8.83
N PRO A 66 1.22 7.47 8.62
CA PRO A 66 0.13 8.45 8.59
C PRO A 66 -0.12 9.18 9.91
N ARG A 67 0.49 8.75 11.03
CA ARG A 67 0.38 9.42 12.33
C ARG A 67 1.44 10.51 12.51
N LEU A 68 2.61 10.33 11.90
CA LEU A 68 3.79 11.18 12.05
C LEU A 68 3.75 12.45 11.19
N PHE A 69 2.96 12.47 10.11
CA PHE A 69 2.86 13.62 9.22
C PHE A 69 1.67 14.53 9.56
N ALA A 70 1.84 15.83 9.31
CA ALA A 70 0.77 16.82 9.43
C ALA A 70 -0.27 16.66 8.32
N LYS A 71 -1.42 17.31 8.47
CA LYS A 71 -2.42 17.41 7.39
C LYS A 71 -1.80 18.15 6.19
N PRO A 72 -2.10 17.76 4.94
CA PRO A 72 -1.63 18.47 3.77
C PRO A 72 -2.17 19.89 3.74
N THR A 73 -1.35 20.85 3.32
CA THR A 73 -1.74 22.25 3.11
C THR A 73 -2.55 22.45 1.83
N SER A 74 -2.38 21.56 0.86
CA SER A 74 -3.13 21.51 -0.40
C SER A 74 -3.38 20.07 -0.83
N MET A 75 -4.56 19.80 -1.40
CA MET A 75 -4.91 18.51 -2.02
C MET A 75 -4.68 18.52 -3.53
N ASP A 76 -4.19 19.62 -4.10
CA ASP A 76 -3.94 19.74 -5.54
C ASP A 76 -2.60 19.13 -5.95
N ASN A 77 -2.46 17.83 -5.68
CA ASN A 77 -1.34 17.03 -6.11
C ASN A 77 -1.81 15.59 -6.32
N TRP A 78 -1.07 14.84 -7.13
CA TRP A 78 -1.46 13.47 -7.46
C TRP A 78 -1.59 12.57 -6.22
N ALA A 79 -0.65 12.64 -5.28
CA ALA A 79 -0.64 11.77 -4.11
C ALA A 79 -1.87 11.95 -3.21
N SER A 80 -2.27 13.21 -2.96
CA SER A 80 -3.48 13.53 -2.21
C SER A 80 -4.76 13.15 -2.97
N LYS A 81 -4.79 13.32 -4.30
CA LYS A 81 -5.93 12.94 -5.14
C LYS A 81 -6.11 11.42 -5.23
N ALA A 82 -5.03 10.65 -5.33
CA ALA A 82 -5.06 9.19 -5.30
C ALA A 82 -5.69 8.69 -3.99
N VAL A 83 -5.22 9.23 -2.87
CA VAL A 83 -5.81 8.96 -1.55
C VAL A 83 -7.29 9.37 -1.52
N LEU A 84 -7.68 10.55 -2.01
CA LEU A 84 -9.10 10.91 -2.08
C LEU A 84 -9.93 9.92 -2.93
N GLY A 85 -9.37 9.42 -4.03
CA GLY A 85 -9.98 8.38 -4.86
C GLY A 85 -10.23 7.08 -4.09
N GLU A 86 -9.30 6.66 -3.23
CA GLU A 86 -9.50 5.51 -2.33
C GLU A 86 -10.69 5.72 -1.39
N ARG A 87 -10.92 6.96 -0.90
CA ARG A 87 -12.09 7.27 -0.06
C ARG A 87 -13.39 7.14 -0.84
N ILE A 88 -13.44 7.72 -2.03
CA ILE A 88 -14.61 7.65 -2.91
C ILE A 88 -14.91 6.20 -3.29
N TRP A 89 -13.88 5.40 -3.60
CA TRP A 89 -14.04 3.99 -3.92
C TRP A 89 -14.58 3.17 -2.73
N LYS A 90 -14.17 3.53 -1.53
CA LYS A 90 -14.69 2.90 -0.31
C LYS A 90 -16.16 3.26 -0.08
N GLU A 91 -16.48 4.54 -0.17
CA GLU A 91 -17.83 5.08 -0.05
C GLU A 91 -18.63 4.98 -1.37
N ARG A 92 -18.23 4.09 -2.30
CA ARG A 92 -18.79 3.98 -3.67
C ARG A 92 -20.30 3.73 -3.74
N ALA A 93 -20.93 3.30 -2.64
CA ALA A 93 -22.38 3.19 -2.56
C ALA A 93 -23.08 4.56 -2.48
N SER A 94 -22.35 5.60 -2.05
CA SER A 94 -22.83 6.96 -1.86
C SER A 94 -22.51 7.89 -3.04
N TYR A 95 -21.70 7.45 -4.00
CA TYR A 95 -21.28 8.23 -5.16
C TYR A 95 -21.60 7.50 -6.47
N GLU A 96 -22.05 8.25 -7.48
CA GLU A 96 -22.19 7.71 -8.83
C GLU A 96 -20.83 7.66 -9.53
N ILE A 97 -20.22 6.47 -9.57
CA ILE A 97 -18.93 6.26 -10.25
C ILE A 97 -19.20 5.73 -11.67
N PRO A 98 -18.69 6.38 -12.74
CA PRO A 98 -18.83 5.89 -14.11
C PRO A 98 -18.33 4.45 -14.28
N ARG A 99 -19.07 3.62 -15.02
CA ARG A 99 -18.75 2.19 -15.20
C ARG A 99 -17.32 1.95 -15.73
N HIS A 100 -16.83 2.81 -16.63
CA HIS A 100 -15.48 2.67 -17.18
C HIS A 100 -14.39 2.82 -16.09
N GLN A 101 -14.57 3.71 -15.12
CA GLN A 101 -13.63 3.89 -14.00
C GLN A 101 -13.68 2.70 -13.05
N VAL A 102 -14.87 2.16 -12.78
CA VAL A 102 -15.04 0.94 -11.98
C VAL A 102 -14.29 -0.24 -12.59
N VAL A 103 -14.39 -0.42 -13.92
CA VAL A 103 -13.68 -1.50 -14.62
C VAL A 103 -12.17 -1.28 -14.56
N GLN A 104 -11.68 -0.06 -14.79
CA GLN A 104 -10.25 0.28 -14.69
C GLN A 104 -9.69 -0.06 -13.30
N ILE A 105 -10.36 0.38 -12.21
CA ILE A 105 -9.93 0.10 -10.83
C ILE A 105 -9.89 -1.40 -10.56
N ARG A 106 -10.89 -2.17 -11.03
CA ARG A 106 -10.91 -3.62 -10.87
C ARG A 106 -9.77 -4.32 -11.62
N ILE A 107 -9.49 -3.90 -12.85
CA ILE A 107 -8.36 -4.44 -13.63
C ILE A 107 -7.04 -4.16 -12.92
N LEU A 108 -6.82 -2.93 -12.46
CA LEU A 108 -5.61 -2.55 -11.73
C LEU A 108 -5.45 -3.33 -10.42
N ASN A 109 -6.53 -3.51 -9.66
CA ASN A 109 -6.51 -4.33 -8.45
C ASN A 109 -6.22 -5.81 -8.76
N PHE A 110 -6.77 -6.33 -9.85
CA PHE A 110 -6.50 -7.70 -10.28
C PHE A 110 -5.02 -7.88 -10.66
N LEU A 111 -4.45 -6.95 -11.45
CA LEU A 111 -3.03 -6.96 -11.81
C LEU A 111 -2.12 -6.86 -10.59
N GLN A 112 -2.48 -6.06 -9.59
CA GLN A 112 -1.74 -5.99 -8.33
C GLN A 112 -1.72 -7.34 -7.60
N VAL A 113 -2.88 -7.98 -7.45
CA VAL A 113 -2.98 -9.29 -6.78
C VAL A 113 -2.18 -10.36 -7.53
N LEU A 114 -2.15 -10.30 -8.87
CA LEU A 114 -1.30 -11.16 -9.69
C LEU A 114 0.20 -10.95 -9.48
N GLY A 115 0.63 -9.83 -8.90
CA GLY A 115 2.01 -9.59 -8.51
C GLY A 115 2.47 -10.39 -7.29
N ILE A 116 1.54 -10.90 -6.47
CA ILE A 116 1.87 -11.62 -5.24
C ILE A 116 2.59 -12.95 -5.52
N PRO A 117 2.07 -13.86 -6.38
CA PRO A 117 2.75 -15.13 -6.67
C PRO A 117 4.21 -15.01 -7.13
N PRO A 118 4.56 -14.20 -8.16
CA PRO A 118 5.96 -14.07 -8.58
C PRO A 118 6.82 -13.40 -7.52
N LEU A 119 6.28 -12.46 -6.72
CA LEU A 119 7.04 -11.85 -5.64
C LEU A 119 7.42 -12.89 -4.58
N VAL A 120 6.45 -13.65 -4.08
CA VAL A 120 6.65 -14.66 -3.04
C VAL A 120 7.60 -15.75 -3.53
N TRP A 121 7.40 -16.22 -4.76
CA TRP A 121 8.26 -17.23 -5.35
C TRP A 121 9.69 -16.71 -5.55
N GLY A 122 9.88 -15.51 -6.11
CA GLY A 122 11.20 -14.90 -6.30
C GLY A 122 11.94 -14.68 -4.98
N LEU A 123 11.22 -14.25 -3.93
CA LEU A 123 11.80 -14.13 -2.59
C LEU A 123 12.22 -15.51 -2.04
N TYR A 124 11.42 -16.55 -2.27
CA TYR A 124 11.71 -17.91 -1.81
C TYR A 124 12.94 -18.51 -2.52
N THR A 125 13.01 -18.37 -3.85
CA THR A 125 14.09 -18.94 -4.69
C THR A 125 15.30 -18.02 -4.87
N TYR A 126 15.26 -16.79 -4.35
CA TYR A 126 16.25 -15.74 -4.65
C TYR A 126 16.35 -15.39 -6.14
N ASP A 127 15.23 -15.49 -6.87
CA ASP A 127 15.14 -15.08 -8.27
C ASP A 127 14.82 -13.59 -8.36
N ILE A 128 15.80 -12.81 -8.82
CA ILE A 128 15.71 -11.34 -8.89
C ILE A 128 14.64 -10.89 -9.89
N TRP A 129 14.45 -11.62 -10.98
CA TRP A 129 13.51 -11.25 -12.04
C TRP A 129 12.07 -11.45 -11.58
N MET A 130 11.79 -12.56 -10.89
CA MET A 130 10.47 -12.80 -10.33
C MET A 130 10.14 -11.82 -9.21
N THR A 131 11.11 -11.47 -8.36
CA THR A 131 10.92 -10.44 -7.33
C THR A 131 10.67 -9.05 -7.91
N ILE A 132 11.44 -8.63 -8.93
CA ILE A 132 11.20 -7.34 -9.60
C ILE A 132 9.85 -7.35 -10.30
N THR A 133 9.49 -8.43 -10.99
CA THR A 133 8.20 -8.54 -11.70
C THR A 133 7.04 -8.41 -10.72
N GLY A 134 7.07 -9.15 -9.62
CA GLY A 134 6.04 -9.07 -8.58
C GLY A 134 6.00 -7.69 -7.91
N PHE A 135 7.16 -7.08 -7.65
CA PHE A 135 7.26 -5.73 -7.11
C PHE A 135 6.62 -4.69 -8.04
N VAL A 136 6.90 -4.74 -9.35
CA VAL A 136 6.33 -3.81 -10.33
C VAL A 136 4.82 -3.99 -10.40
N LEU A 137 4.33 -5.23 -10.55
CA LEU A 137 2.90 -5.52 -10.61
C LEU A 137 2.14 -5.01 -9.38
N LEU A 138 2.71 -5.18 -8.18
CA LEU A 138 2.11 -4.68 -6.93
C LEU A 138 2.11 -3.15 -6.80
N ASN A 139 2.96 -2.43 -7.52
CA ASN A 139 2.95 -0.96 -7.51
C ASN A 139 2.14 -0.36 -8.65
N LEU A 140 1.92 -1.09 -9.76
CA LEU A 140 1.22 -0.57 -10.93
C LEU A 140 -0.22 -0.13 -10.66
N GLY A 141 -0.90 -0.74 -9.69
CA GLY A 141 -2.27 -0.35 -9.33
C GLY A 141 -2.37 0.54 -8.09
N LYS A 142 -1.25 0.99 -7.51
CA LYS A 142 -1.25 2.10 -6.57
C LYS A 142 -1.26 3.41 -7.36
N SER A 143 -2.41 3.77 -7.95
CA SER A 143 -2.62 5.03 -8.68
C SER A 143 -4.10 5.35 -8.78
#